data_AF-A0A819H0J9-F1
#
_entry.id   AF-A0A819H0J9-F1
#
_cell.length_a   1.000
_cell.length_b   1.000
_cell.length_c   1.000
_cell.angle_alpha   90.00
_cell.angle_beta   90.00
_cell.angle_gamma   90.00
#
_symmetry.space_group_name_H-M   'P 1'
#
loop_
_entity.id
_entity.type
_entity.pdbx_description
1 polymer ?
#
loop_
_entity_poly.entity_id
_entity_poly.type
_entity_poly.pdbx_seq_one_letter_code
_entity_poly.pdbx_strand_id
1 'polypeptide(L)'
;MANVPWHEEVVTFVKLLCDRLPQYDVACEHEHSNCLLLANKKFCIDGKWYTWIDYERFHELVTRHKVTSGAETFTSVDYMAITPDWAVVGSNERGFDPTDTRWYRKATAKKNLSGC
;
A
#
# COMPACT_ATOMS: atom_id res chain seq x y z
N MET A 1 14.68 17.40 9.71
CA MET A 1 13.53 16.60 10.18
C MET A 1 12.44 17.41 10.85
N ALA A 2 12.63 18.68 11.26
CA ALA A 2 11.58 19.46 11.94
C ALA A 2 10.27 19.64 11.15
N ASN A 3 10.32 19.54 9.82
CA ASN A 3 9.16 19.73 8.93
C ASN A 3 8.72 18.44 8.22
N VAL A 4 9.31 17.29 8.59
CA VAL A 4 8.92 15.99 8.01
C VAL A 4 8.05 15.30 9.06
N PRO A 5 6.79 14.96 8.75
CA PRO A 5 5.91 14.35 9.72
C PRO A 5 6.40 12.95 10.09
N TRP A 6 6.11 12.53 11.31
CA TRP A 6 6.25 11.15 11.75
C TRP A 6 5.19 10.28 11.08
N HIS A 7 5.45 8.98 11.00
CA HIS A 7 4.51 8.06 10.36
C HIS A 7 3.13 8.07 11.01
N GLU A 8 3.08 8.11 12.34
CA GLU A 8 1.83 8.19 13.10
C GLU A 8 1.00 9.45 12.80
N GLU A 9 1.67 10.58 12.51
CA GLU A 9 1.01 11.82 12.09
C GLU A 9 0.41 11.67 10.70
N VAL A 10 1.13 10.99 9.78
CA VAL A 10 0.62 10.69 8.43
C VAL A 10 -0.57 9.72 8.50
N VAL A 11 -0.49 8.66 9.32
CA VAL A 11 -1.60 7.73 9.57
C VAL A 11 -2.83 8.47 10.08
N THR A 12 -2.65 9.36 11.06
CA THR A 12 -3.74 10.15 11.65
C THR A 12 -4.40 11.06 10.61
N PHE A 13 -3.58 11.77 9.84
CA PHE A 13 -4.07 12.61 8.76
C PHE A 13 -4.86 11.82 7.70
N VAL A 14 -4.33 10.66 7.29
CA VAL A 14 -4.95 9.80 6.27
C VAL A 14 -6.28 9.23 6.76
N LYS A 15 -6.42 8.88 8.04
CA LYS A 15 -7.71 8.47 8.64
C LYS A 15 -8.75 9.60 8.56
N LEU A 16 -8.37 10.82 8.92
CA LEU A 16 -9.25 11.99 8.79
C LEU A 16 -9.63 12.30 7.34
N LEU A 17 -8.72 12.07 6.39
CA LEU A 17 -9.01 12.19 4.96
C LEU A 17 -9.98 11.10 4.50
N CYS A 18 -9.80 9.88 4.98
CA CYS A 18 -10.66 8.74 4.66
C CYS A 18 -12.11 8.96 5.10
N ASP A 19 -12.33 9.60 6.26
CA ASP A 19 -13.68 9.98 6.73
C ASP A 19 -14.44 10.88 5.74
N ARG A 20 -13.71 11.59 4.86
CA ARG A 20 -14.28 12.46 3.82
C ARG A 20 -14.41 11.77 2.46
N LEU A 21 -13.96 10.52 2.33
CA LEU A 21 -13.94 9.74 1.10
C LEU A 21 -14.69 8.41 1.31
N PRO A 22 -16.04 8.41 1.30
CA PRO A 22 -16.84 7.26 1.76
C PRO A 22 -16.59 5.95 0.99
N GLN A 23 -16.13 6.06 -0.26
CA GLN A 23 -15.80 4.92 -1.13
C GLN A 23 -14.36 4.43 -0.99
N TYR A 24 -13.54 5.05 -0.16
CA TYR A 24 -12.14 4.69 0.05
C TYR A 24 -11.91 4.21 1.47
N ASP A 25 -10.86 3.42 1.64
CA ASP A 25 -10.35 3.00 2.94
C ASP A 25 -8.85 2.74 2.86
N VAL A 26 -8.18 2.63 4.01
CA VAL A 26 -6.73 2.38 4.09
C VAL A 26 -6.48 0.90 3.81
N ALA A 27 -5.78 0.62 2.71
CA ALA A 27 -5.45 -0.75 2.32
C ALA A 27 -4.05 -1.17 2.81
N CYS A 28 -3.08 -0.29 2.63
CA CYS A 28 -1.68 -0.56 2.94
C CYS A 28 -1.04 0.57 3.72
N GLU A 29 -0.01 0.24 4.48
CA GLU A 29 0.97 1.20 4.98
C GLU A 29 2.36 0.78 4.54
N HIS A 30 3.27 1.73 4.40
CA HIS A 30 4.70 1.50 4.23
C HIS A 30 5.45 2.53 5.07
N GLU A 31 5.73 2.16 6.31
CA GLU A 31 6.32 3.06 7.31
C GLU A 31 7.69 3.57 6.86
N HIS A 32 8.49 2.72 6.23
CA HIS A 32 9.86 3.06 5.84
C HIS A 32 9.91 4.23 4.85
N SER A 33 8.94 4.33 3.93
CA SER A 33 8.81 5.48 3.04
C SER A 33 7.81 6.53 3.54
N ASN A 34 7.28 6.37 4.76
CA ASN A 34 6.23 7.20 5.34
C ASN A 34 5.01 7.39 4.40
N CYS A 35 4.48 6.27 3.89
CA CYS A 35 3.41 6.27 2.91
C CYS A 35 2.23 5.38 3.36
N LEU A 36 1.02 5.73 2.92
CA LEU A 36 -0.17 4.89 3.05
C LEU A 36 -0.89 4.84 1.71
N LEU A 37 -1.56 3.72 1.44
CA LEU A 37 -2.42 3.55 0.28
C LEU A 37 -3.89 3.63 0.70
N LEU A 38 -4.58 4.67 0.23
CA LEU A 38 -6.04 4.70 0.19
C LEU A 38 -6.53 4.01 -1.09
N ALA A 39 -7.30 2.94 -0.94
CA ALA A 39 -7.88 2.20 -2.06
C ALA A 39 -9.39 2.31 -2.07
N ASN A 40 -9.99 2.29 -3.26
CA ASN A 40 -11.45 2.24 -3.38
C ASN A 40 -11.95 0.89 -2.85
N LYS A 41 -13.04 0.90 -2.08
CA LYS A 41 -13.65 -0.28 -1.44
C LYS A 41 -14.07 -1.37 -2.42
N LYS A 42 -14.19 -1.08 -3.73
CA LYS A 42 -14.37 -2.11 -4.77
C LYS A 42 -13.23 -3.14 -4.83
N PHE A 43 -12.06 -2.81 -4.27
CA PHE A 43 -10.92 -3.71 -4.15
C PHE A 43 -10.87 -4.41 -2.78
N CYS A 44 -11.86 -4.20 -1.90
CA CYS A 44 -11.99 -4.92 -0.64
C CYS A 44 -13.12 -5.95 -0.78
N ILE A 45 -12.76 -7.23 -0.87
CA ILE A 45 -13.71 -8.33 -1.13
C ILE A 45 -13.63 -9.27 0.06
N ASP A 46 -14.77 -9.50 0.70
CA ASP A 46 -14.89 -10.34 1.90
C ASP A 46 -13.87 -9.97 3.00
N GLY A 47 -13.63 -8.67 3.17
CA GLY A 47 -12.69 -8.12 4.17
C GLY A 47 -11.21 -8.22 3.79
N LYS A 48 -10.88 -8.65 2.57
CA LYS A 48 -9.49 -8.73 2.07
C LYS A 48 -9.25 -7.71 0.97
N TRP A 49 -8.07 -7.10 1.00
CA TRP A 49 -7.65 -6.16 -0.02
C TRP A 49 -7.08 -6.87 -1.25
N TYR A 50 -7.43 -6.35 -2.43
CA TYR A 50 -6.95 -6.78 -3.74
C TYR A 50 -6.35 -5.59 -4.48
N THR A 51 -5.26 -5.04 -3.93
CA THR A 51 -4.60 -3.85 -4.49
C THR A 51 -3.38 -4.16 -5.36
N TRP A 52 -3.05 -5.45 -5.52
CA TRP A 52 -1.91 -5.89 -6.34
C TRP A 52 -2.34 -6.20 -7.76
N ILE A 53 -1.36 -6.33 -8.65
CA ILE A 53 -1.58 -6.63 -10.06
C ILE A 53 -1.26 -8.11 -10.29
N ASP A 54 -2.24 -8.86 -10.75
CA ASP A 54 -2.00 -10.13 -11.43
C ASP A 54 -1.44 -9.81 -12.82
N TYR A 55 -0.10 -9.81 -12.94
CA TYR A 55 0.59 -9.43 -14.17
C TYR A 55 0.32 -10.41 -15.31
N GLU A 56 0.21 -11.70 -15.02
CA GLU A 56 -0.10 -12.71 -16.03
C GLU A 56 -1.48 -12.42 -16.62
N ARG A 57 -2.48 -12.25 -15.76
CA ARG A 57 -3.84 -11.90 -16.17
C ARG A 57 -3.92 -10.55 -16.89
N PHE A 58 -3.21 -9.54 -16.39
CA PHE A 58 -3.14 -8.23 -17.01
C PHE A 58 -2.59 -8.31 -18.44
N HIS A 59 -1.51 -9.08 -18.65
CA HIS A 59 -0.91 -9.26 -19.98
C HIS A 59 -1.83 -9.99 -20.95
N GLU A 60 -2.58 -11.00 -20.50
CA GLU A 60 -3.63 -11.64 -21.30
C GLU A 60 -4.71 -10.64 -21.73
N LEU A 61 -5.23 -9.84 -20.80
CA LEU A 61 -6.28 -8.86 -21.04
C LEU A 61 -5.82 -7.77 -22.02
N VAL A 62 -4.61 -7.24 -21.83
CA VAL A 62 -4.00 -6.27 -22.76
C VAL A 62 -3.84 -6.87 -24.15
N THR A 63 -3.44 -8.14 -24.26
CA THR A 63 -3.27 -8.81 -25.56
C THR A 63 -4.61 -8.94 -26.28
N ARG A 64 -5.66 -9.40 -25.58
CA ARG A 64 -7.02 -9.52 -26.16
C ARG A 64 -7.59 -8.18 -26.59
N HIS A 65 -7.44 -7.15 -25.76
CA HIS A 65 -7.85 -5.79 -26.10
C HIS A 65 -7.18 -5.31 -27.40
N LYS A 66 -5.87 -5.57 -27.56
CA LYS A 66 -5.14 -5.21 -28.78
C LYS A 66 -5.59 -6.01 -30.01
N VAL A 67 -5.72 -7.33 -29.90
CA VAL A 67 -6.10 -8.21 -31.02
C VAL A 67 -7.51 -7.90 -31.52
N THR A 68 -8.40 -7.49 -30.62
CA THR A 68 -9.79 -7.13 -30.96
C THR A 68 -9.96 -5.66 -31.36
N SER A 69 -8.86 -4.92 -31.56
CA SER A 69 -8.88 -3.47 -31.84
C SER A 69 -9.73 -2.67 -30.85
N GLY A 70 -9.69 -3.07 -29.58
CA GLY A 70 -10.39 -2.41 -28.48
C GLY A 70 -11.84 -2.86 -28.25
N ALA A 71 -12.35 -3.86 -28.99
CA ALA A 71 -13.70 -4.36 -28.76
C ALA A 71 -13.84 -5.13 -27.44
N GLU A 72 -12.85 -5.94 -27.06
CA GLU A 72 -12.78 -6.52 -25.72
C GLU A 72 -12.18 -5.50 -24.75
N THR A 73 -12.96 -5.08 -23.75
CA THR A 73 -12.52 -4.14 -22.71
C THR A 73 -12.35 -4.85 -21.38
N PHE A 74 -11.54 -4.26 -20.50
CA PHE A 74 -11.31 -4.77 -19.15
C PHE A 74 -11.05 -3.61 -18.20
N THR A 75 -11.16 -3.90 -16.91
CA THR A 75 -11.01 -2.95 -15.81
C THR A 75 -9.97 -3.47 -14.82
N SER A 76 -9.62 -2.65 -13.83
CA SER A 76 -8.72 -3.05 -12.75
C SER A 76 -9.23 -4.19 -11.88
N VAL A 77 -10.54 -4.46 -11.88
CA VAL A 77 -11.13 -5.58 -11.16
C VAL A 77 -10.80 -6.92 -11.83
N ASP A 78 -10.54 -6.91 -13.15
CA ASP A 78 -10.30 -8.14 -13.93
C ASP A 78 -8.89 -8.73 -13.75
N TYR A 79 -7.96 -7.97 -13.17
CA TYR A 79 -6.57 -8.35 -12.93
C TYR A 79 -6.07 -7.99 -11.51
N MET A 80 -6.98 -7.71 -10.58
CA MET A 80 -6.59 -7.46 -9.20
C MET A 80 -6.10 -8.77 -8.54
N ALA A 81 -5.00 -8.68 -7.82
CA ALA A 81 -4.47 -9.75 -6.99
C ALA A 81 -4.56 -9.34 -5.52
N ILE A 82 -4.58 -10.36 -4.64
CA ILE A 82 -4.62 -10.15 -3.20
C ILE A 82 -3.41 -9.32 -2.74
N THR A 83 -3.67 -8.35 -1.87
CA THR A 83 -2.64 -7.60 -1.18
C THR A 83 -1.89 -8.55 -0.24
N PRO A 84 -0.56 -8.64 -0.29
CA PRO A 84 0.20 -9.46 0.65
C PRO A 84 -0.02 -9.03 2.09
N ASP A 85 -0.08 -10.00 3.00
CA ASP A 85 -0.42 -9.77 4.41
C ASP A 85 0.53 -8.76 5.08
N TRP A 86 1.82 -8.80 4.74
CA TRP A 86 2.84 -7.86 5.24
C TRP A 86 2.66 -6.41 4.76
N ALA A 87 1.87 -6.21 3.69
CA ALA A 87 1.58 -4.89 3.12
C ALA A 87 0.30 -4.28 3.68
N VAL A 88 -0.61 -5.10 4.22
CA VAL A 88 -1.89 -4.64 4.76
C VAL A 88 -1.65 -3.73 5.96
N VAL A 89 -2.44 -2.66 6.07
CA VAL A 89 -2.38 -1.75 7.22
C VAL A 89 -2.57 -2.51 8.54
N GLY A 90 -1.72 -2.22 9.53
CA GLY A 90 -1.73 -2.90 10.83
C GLY A 90 -0.96 -4.23 10.86
N SER A 91 -0.29 -4.61 9.77
CA SER A 91 0.65 -5.74 9.75
C SER A 91 1.85 -5.49 10.67
N ASN A 92 2.49 -6.57 11.13
CA ASN A 92 3.69 -6.46 11.97
C ASN A 92 4.88 -5.87 11.19
N GLU A 93 4.91 -6.14 9.89
CA GLU A 93 5.92 -5.72 8.95
C GLU A 93 5.77 -4.25 8.54
N ARG A 94 4.58 -3.66 8.76
CA ARG A 94 4.24 -2.27 8.40
C ARG A 94 4.63 -1.90 6.96
N GLY A 95 4.36 -2.82 6.04
CA GLY A 95 4.65 -2.67 4.62
C GLY A 95 6.04 -3.06 4.17
N PHE A 96 6.93 -3.45 5.08
CA PHE A 96 8.27 -3.86 4.70
C PHE A 96 8.25 -5.31 4.20
N ASP A 97 8.68 -5.54 2.96
CA ASP A 97 8.71 -6.89 2.39
C ASP A 97 9.61 -7.80 3.23
N PRO A 98 9.12 -8.94 3.75
CA PRO A 98 9.91 -9.89 4.53
C PRO A 98 11.13 -10.46 3.80
N THR A 99 11.13 -10.41 2.47
CA THR A 99 12.24 -10.89 1.63
C THR A 99 13.34 -9.85 1.49
N ASP A 100 13.06 -8.59 1.78
CA ASP A 100 14.04 -7.51 1.76
C ASP A 100 14.91 -7.49 3.02
N THR A 101 16.16 -7.04 2.87
CA THR A 101 17.07 -6.87 4.00
C THR A 101 17.02 -5.44 4.53
N ARG A 102 16.67 -5.28 5.80
CA ARG A 102 16.63 -3.97 6.44
C ARG A 102 18.03 -3.48 6.79
N TRP A 103 18.45 -2.39 6.15
CA TRP A 103 19.74 -1.77 6.41
C TRP A 103 19.64 -0.70 7.49
N TYR A 104 20.05 -1.05 8.70
CA TYR A 104 20.17 -0.07 9.77
C TYR A 104 21.48 0.70 9.61
N ARG A 105 21.38 2.03 9.65
CA ARG A 105 22.58 2.88 9.69
C ARG A 105 23.39 2.49 10.94
N LYS A 106 24.68 2.20 10.77
CA LYS A 106 25.58 1.97 11.92
C LYS A 106 25.42 3.14 12.88
N ALA A 107 25.08 2.84 14.13
CA ALA A 107 24.91 3.85 15.15
C ALA A 107 26.22 4.65 15.26
N THR A 108 26.17 5.95 14.98
CA THR A 108 27.19 6.86 15.50
C THR A 108 27.09 6.76 17.02
N ALA A 109 28.16 6.32 17.66
CA ALA A 109 28.20 6.07 19.09
C ALA A 109 27.61 7.24 19.91
N LYS A 110 26.67 6.91 20.80
CA LYS A 110 26.14 7.67 21.94
C LYS A 110 25.61 9.09 21.67
N LYS A 111 24.28 9.24 21.73
CA LYS A 111 23.65 10.34 22.47
C LYS A 111 22.77 9.75 23.56
N ASN A 112 23.08 10.11 24.80
CA ASN A 112 22.39 9.67 26.01
C ASN A 112 20.90 10.00 25.92
N LEU A 113 20.05 8.99 26.06
CA LEU A 113 18.64 9.14 26.37
C LEU A 113 18.52 9.49 27.86
N SER A 114 18.78 10.76 28.17
CA SER A 114 18.26 11.43 29.36
C SER A 114 17.54 12.67 28.86
N GLY A 115 16.21 12.64 28.85
CA GLY A 115 15.40 13.78 28.45
C GLY A 115 13.96 13.34 28.25
N CYS A 116 13.11 13.82 29.17
CA CYS A 116 11.67 13.64 29.28
C CYS A 116 10.90 13.82 27.96
#